data_AF-A0A443YI71-F1
#
_entry.id   AF-A0A443YI71-F1
#
_cell.length_a   1.000
_cell.length_b   1.000
_cell.length_c   1.000
_cell.angle_alpha   90.00
_cell.angle_beta   90.00
_cell.angle_gamma   90.00
#
_symmetry.space_group_name_H-M   'P 1'
#
loop_
_entity.id
_entity.type
_entity.pdbx_description
1 polymer ?
#
loop_
_entity_poly.entity_id
_entity_poly.type
_entity_poly.pdbx_seq_one_letter_code
_entity_poly.pdbx_strand_id
1 'polypeptide(L)'
;MSEQVRIDLPGSGSEQTYQMMADAPVRFNFDITEAVLTSSGNDLIITVEGGGSVVLQDYLTLAQEGSLPVFELMNGEQVPGDIYLFAFGEVQQTSDAVETAADGAAGGSGAGTYSDDAGSLGDALDALGGQDDAYGSTTLATAPEDSAPLLAENGAVVYPENEAVQIVLNPSYEASSYGGSNWTYLNDVDHWKNTGGPQQRAESSGSQPHSPMETWGPRMPQTPEDGVRHMELDSVRNSVDQLSQTIATQEGEEVTITFNFAPRVGGAVDRLGMDTNDFEVTLGEQVVATVTWDAEYEDGAWLVTLGEGVTTADGSSENFHFVNYGYEYGPDESRSTDWTELSFNVTADQDHASLTFSEFAEHDDSYGTLIDSVTAVRNFHTYTVGENGHEGTEYIQGTDGDDAIFGASRDVVDGTERDFAMADVIDGQGGDDALYGGQNLINIISGGEGDDFIVAGRPLGIGEGDDNGIGFNLIMPGSGNDYVRMGEGSDGIIINQDAMVNGETILVENFTVGRHHGGDESQAILGGILDGSDHIFLADGLSVTNQTYDGDLHLFVSDGSNTIEVTLLGVSPSSMDSFVHDGPESDALNDLVQNIIDSGTNSVA
;
A
#
# COMPACT_ATOMS: atom_id res chain seq x y z
N MET A 1 13.67 -36.66 35.50
CA MET A 1 12.64 -35.74 35.99
C MET A 1 13.34 -34.42 36.16
N SER A 2 13.26 -33.56 35.16
CA SER A 2 13.74 -32.18 35.22
C SER A 2 12.97 -31.47 36.33
N GLU A 3 13.67 -30.71 37.16
CA GLU A 3 13.10 -29.99 38.29
C GLU A 3 12.33 -28.78 37.72
N GLN A 4 11.00 -28.80 37.85
CA GLN A 4 10.14 -27.70 37.39
C GLN A 4 10.35 -26.48 38.29
N VAL A 5 10.68 -25.33 37.71
CA VAL A 5 10.82 -24.07 38.45
C VAL A 5 9.42 -23.51 38.68
N ARG A 6 9.03 -23.39 39.95
CA ARG A 6 7.72 -22.88 40.33
C ARG A 6 7.83 -21.44 40.79
N ILE A 7 7.06 -20.57 40.13
CA ILE A 7 7.10 -19.12 40.34
C ILE A 7 5.87 -18.71 41.13
N ASP A 8 6.10 -18.09 42.28
CA ASP A 8 5.10 -17.63 43.22
C ASP A 8 5.21 -16.10 43.37
N LEU A 9 4.08 -15.45 43.69
CA LEU A 9 4.07 -14.02 43.99
C LEU A 9 4.65 -13.75 45.38
N PRO A 10 5.58 -12.79 45.54
CA PRO A 10 6.22 -12.49 46.83
C PRO A 10 5.35 -11.71 47.82
N GLY A 11 4.14 -11.31 47.41
CA GLY A 11 3.21 -10.49 48.19
C GLY A 11 3.38 -8.99 47.90
N SER A 12 2.30 -8.22 48.14
CA SER A 12 2.21 -6.79 47.83
C SER A 12 3.46 -5.99 48.23
N GLY A 13 4.02 -5.25 47.28
CA GLY A 13 5.17 -4.36 47.48
C GLY A 13 6.52 -5.07 47.71
N SER A 14 6.56 -6.40 47.51
CA SER A 14 7.80 -7.19 47.52
C SER A 14 8.15 -7.63 46.10
N GLU A 15 9.44 -7.87 45.88
CA GLU A 15 9.98 -8.36 44.60
C GLU A 15 10.69 -9.69 44.84
N GLN A 16 10.55 -10.64 43.91
CA GLN A 16 11.26 -11.90 43.94
C GLN A 16 11.84 -12.28 42.58
N THR A 17 13.12 -12.65 42.61
CA THR A 17 13.91 -12.90 41.42
C THR A 17 14.14 -14.40 41.23
N TYR A 18 13.99 -14.86 39.99
CA TYR A 18 14.18 -16.24 39.56
C TYR A 18 15.21 -16.29 38.42
N GLN A 19 16.24 -17.11 38.58
CA GLN A 19 17.19 -17.38 37.50
C GLN A 19 16.60 -18.41 36.54
N MET A 20 16.56 -18.06 35.27
CA MET A 20 16.07 -18.94 34.20
C MET A 20 17.17 -19.92 33.75
N MET A 21 16.79 -21.14 33.37
CA MET A 21 17.67 -22.16 32.79
C MET A 21 16.96 -22.83 31.61
N ALA A 22 17.66 -23.01 30.49
CA ALA A 22 17.08 -23.52 29.24
C ALA A 22 16.38 -24.89 29.35
N ASP A 23 16.83 -25.75 30.26
CA ASP A 23 16.38 -27.15 30.36
C ASP A 23 15.28 -27.38 31.42
N ALA A 24 14.80 -26.32 32.08
CA ALA A 24 13.88 -26.42 33.20
C ALA A 24 12.53 -25.77 32.86
N PRO A 25 11.44 -26.56 32.69
CA PRO A 25 10.11 -26.01 32.51
C PRO A 25 9.74 -25.09 33.68
N VAL A 26 9.10 -23.98 33.37
CA VAL A 26 8.71 -22.96 34.35
C VAL A 26 7.20 -22.98 34.49
N ARG A 27 6.70 -22.92 35.72
CA ARG A 27 5.27 -22.88 36.02
C ARG A 27 4.91 -21.69 36.87
N PHE A 28 3.99 -20.86 36.38
CA PHE A 28 3.38 -19.78 37.13
C PHE A 28 2.31 -20.34 38.07
N ASN A 29 2.41 -20.04 39.36
CA ASN A 29 1.44 -20.44 40.37
C ASN A 29 0.46 -19.29 40.72
N PHE A 30 0.30 -18.35 39.79
CA PHE A 30 -0.60 -17.21 39.85
C PHE A 30 -1.12 -16.93 38.44
N ASP A 31 -2.16 -16.11 38.34
CA ASP A 31 -2.71 -15.69 37.06
C ASP A 31 -1.87 -14.58 36.45
N ILE A 32 -1.32 -14.82 35.25
CA ILE A 32 -0.48 -13.86 34.53
C ILE A 32 -1.30 -13.01 33.55
N THR A 33 -2.56 -13.37 33.26
CA THR A 33 -3.39 -12.68 32.26
C THR A 33 -3.73 -11.24 32.65
N GLU A 34 -3.74 -10.94 33.95
CA GLU A 34 -3.96 -9.60 34.52
C GLU A 34 -2.64 -8.92 34.97
N ALA A 35 -1.48 -9.47 34.60
CA ALA A 35 -0.18 -8.95 35.02
C ALA A 35 0.35 -7.88 34.05
N VAL A 36 1.02 -6.86 34.60
CA VAL A 36 1.79 -5.89 33.83
C VAL A 36 3.19 -6.45 33.59
N LEU A 37 3.57 -6.59 32.32
CA LEU A 37 4.85 -7.14 31.87
C LEU A 37 5.75 -6.00 31.40
N THR A 38 6.94 -5.89 31.97
CA THR A 38 7.93 -4.85 31.64
C THR A 38 9.32 -5.47 31.57
N SER A 39 10.28 -4.79 30.95
CA SER A 39 11.68 -5.21 30.94
C SER A 39 12.55 -4.32 31.81
N SER A 40 13.66 -4.88 32.30
CA SER A 40 14.74 -4.13 32.93
C SER A 40 16.07 -4.74 32.52
N GLY A 41 16.74 -4.15 31.54
CA GLY A 41 17.94 -4.73 30.94
C GLY A 41 17.60 -6.04 30.22
N ASN A 42 18.21 -7.16 30.64
CA ASN A 42 17.93 -8.49 30.07
C ASN A 42 16.85 -9.28 30.83
N ASP A 43 16.28 -8.69 31.89
CA ASP A 43 15.36 -9.36 32.79
C ASP A 43 13.90 -9.01 32.45
N LEU A 44 13.00 -10.01 32.54
CA LEU A 44 11.56 -9.80 32.40
C LEU A 44 10.95 -9.57 33.80
N ILE A 45 10.21 -8.47 33.96
CA ILE A 45 9.52 -8.11 35.21
C ILE A 45 8.01 -8.27 35.04
N ILE A 46 7.41 -9.10 35.89
CA ILE A 46 5.98 -9.41 35.92
C ILE A 46 5.39 -8.80 37.20
N THR A 47 4.49 -7.83 37.08
CA THR A 47 3.86 -7.17 38.24
C THR A 47 2.37 -7.44 38.27
N VAL A 48 1.88 -7.98 39.40
CA VAL A 48 0.45 -8.26 39.60
C VAL A 48 -0.11 -7.31 40.66
N GLU A 49 -1.26 -6.68 40.37
CA GLU A 49 -1.90 -5.74 41.30
C GLU A 49 -2.17 -6.41 42.66
N GLY A 50 -1.65 -5.82 43.74
CA GLY A 50 -1.73 -6.40 45.09
C GLY A 50 -0.90 -7.68 45.33
N GLY A 51 -0.26 -8.23 44.29
CA GLY A 51 0.52 -9.48 44.31
C GLY A 51 2.03 -9.31 44.49
N GLY A 52 2.59 -8.16 44.10
CA GLY A 52 4.04 -7.92 44.08
C GLY A 52 4.65 -8.14 42.68
N SER A 53 5.98 -8.11 42.59
CA SER A 53 6.70 -8.22 41.32
C SER A 53 7.60 -9.45 41.27
N VAL A 54 7.65 -10.12 40.13
CA VAL A 54 8.51 -11.26 39.85
C VAL A 54 9.50 -10.87 38.76
N VAL A 55 10.79 -11.14 38.96
CA VAL A 55 11.85 -10.86 37.98
C VAL A 55 12.41 -12.18 37.45
N LEU A 56 12.34 -12.41 36.14
CA LEU A 56 12.98 -13.54 35.46
C LEU A 56 14.30 -13.07 34.88
N GLN A 57 15.41 -13.52 35.46
CA GLN A 57 16.74 -13.05 35.07
C GLN A 57 17.21 -13.65 33.76
N ASP A 58 17.94 -12.85 32.98
CA ASP A 58 18.56 -13.22 31.71
C ASP A 58 17.56 -13.75 30.66
N TYR A 59 16.29 -13.37 30.77
CA TYR A 59 15.23 -13.81 29.87
C TYR A 59 15.55 -13.44 28.41
N LEU A 60 15.96 -12.20 28.14
CA LEU A 60 16.34 -11.76 26.80
C LEU A 60 17.58 -12.50 26.28
N THR A 61 18.56 -12.76 27.15
CA THR A 61 19.76 -13.53 26.79
C THR A 61 19.41 -14.95 26.32
N LEU A 62 18.52 -15.63 27.05
CA LEU A 62 18.06 -16.98 26.70
C LEU A 62 17.22 -16.99 25.41
N ALA A 63 16.46 -15.93 25.17
CA ALA A 63 15.68 -15.75 23.95
C ALA A 63 16.58 -15.65 22.72
N GLN A 64 17.62 -14.82 22.79
CA GLN A 64 18.61 -14.64 21.71
C GLN A 64 19.40 -15.92 21.41
N GLU A 65 19.57 -16.78 22.41
CA GLU A 65 20.18 -18.10 22.25
C GLU A 65 19.19 -19.18 21.75
N GLY A 66 17.91 -18.84 21.53
CA GLY A 66 16.86 -19.78 21.10
C GLY A 66 16.58 -20.88 22.13
N SER A 67 16.78 -20.57 23.41
CA SER A 67 16.88 -21.56 24.50
C SER A 67 15.87 -21.32 25.64
N LEU A 68 14.86 -20.48 25.42
CA LEU A 68 13.82 -20.25 26.42
C LEU A 68 13.02 -21.52 26.71
N PRO A 69 12.76 -21.84 28.00
CA PRO A 69 11.95 -23.00 28.35
C PRO A 69 10.47 -22.73 28.10
N VAL A 70 9.70 -23.81 27.90
CA VAL A 70 8.23 -23.73 27.82
C VAL A 70 7.66 -23.30 29.17
N PHE A 71 6.65 -22.42 29.12
CA PHE A 71 5.95 -21.92 30.30
C PHE A 71 4.61 -22.61 30.49
N GLU A 72 4.34 -23.06 31.70
CA GLU A 72 3.05 -23.62 32.11
C GLU A 72 2.28 -22.58 32.93
N LEU A 73 1.12 -22.19 32.44
CA LEU A 73 0.20 -21.27 33.11
C LEU A 73 -0.52 -21.97 34.27
N MET A 74 -1.18 -21.20 35.14
CA MET A 74 -1.88 -21.76 36.31
C MET A 74 -2.99 -22.76 35.92
N ASN A 75 -3.64 -22.57 34.76
CA ASN A 75 -4.66 -23.44 34.18
C ASN A 75 -4.09 -24.76 33.58
N GLY A 76 -2.76 -24.92 33.51
CA GLY A 76 -2.06 -26.07 32.93
C GLY A 76 -1.78 -25.96 31.43
N GLU A 77 -2.13 -24.83 30.81
CA GLU A 77 -1.80 -24.49 29.44
C GLU A 77 -0.29 -24.28 29.28
N GLN A 78 0.27 -24.73 28.16
CA GLN A 78 1.68 -24.56 27.83
C GLN A 78 1.83 -23.53 26.72
N VAL A 79 2.58 -22.48 26.99
CA VAL A 79 2.89 -21.43 26.02
C VAL A 79 4.39 -21.43 25.70
N PRO A 80 4.77 -21.10 24.45
CA PRO A 80 6.16 -20.87 24.07
C PRO A 80 6.83 -19.84 24.99
N GLY A 81 8.11 -20.07 25.31
CA GLY A 81 8.83 -19.23 26.25
C GLY A 81 9.07 -17.80 25.74
N ASP A 82 9.06 -17.59 24.42
CA ASP A 82 9.29 -16.34 23.69
C ASP A 82 8.05 -15.45 23.56
N ILE A 83 6.89 -15.92 24.03
CA ILE A 83 5.62 -15.17 23.95
C ILE A 83 5.65 -13.81 24.66
N TYR A 84 6.57 -13.58 25.61
CA TYR A 84 6.68 -12.32 26.36
C TYR A 84 7.82 -11.41 25.88
N LEU A 85 8.40 -11.66 24.69
CA LEU A 85 9.45 -10.80 24.15
C LEU A 85 8.98 -9.38 23.82
N PHE A 86 7.67 -9.17 23.62
CA PHE A 86 7.09 -7.84 23.45
C PHE A 86 7.44 -6.88 24.61
N ALA A 87 7.65 -7.40 25.84
CA ALA A 87 8.00 -6.58 27.01
C ALA A 87 9.37 -5.88 26.89
N PHE A 88 10.19 -6.27 25.91
CA PHE A 88 11.50 -5.66 25.61
C PHE A 88 11.43 -4.62 24.48
N GLY A 89 10.29 -4.50 23.79
CA GLY A 89 10.07 -3.51 22.73
C GLY A 89 10.12 -2.05 23.23
N GLU A 90 9.80 -1.81 24.50
CA GLU A 90 9.76 -0.46 25.09
C GLU A 90 11.12 0.04 25.62
N VAL A 91 12.16 -0.81 25.73
CA VAL A 91 13.40 -0.45 26.46
C VAL A 91 14.66 -0.78 25.66
N GLN A 92 14.77 -0.21 24.47
CA GLN A 92 16.08 0.02 23.84
C GLN A 92 16.39 1.51 23.55
N GLN A 93 15.78 2.42 24.32
CA GLN A 93 16.16 3.85 24.33
C GLN A 93 16.22 4.49 25.71
N THR A 94 16.63 3.80 26.78
CA THR A 94 16.83 4.50 28.07
C THR A 94 18.01 3.99 28.92
N SER A 95 19.23 3.93 28.38
CA SER A 95 20.43 4.25 29.18
C SER A 95 21.71 4.20 28.34
N ASP A 96 22.13 5.34 27.80
CA ASP A 96 23.44 5.92 28.14
C ASP A 96 23.59 7.29 27.46
N ALA A 97 23.98 8.27 28.26
CA ALA A 97 24.14 9.69 27.93
C ALA A 97 22.86 10.42 27.51
N VAL A 98 22.14 10.92 28.53
CA VAL A 98 21.55 12.26 28.41
C VAL A 98 22.70 13.20 28.06
N GLU A 99 22.88 13.46 26.77
CA GLU A 99 23.59 14.64 26.28
C GLU A 99 22.74 15.85 26.69
N THR A 100 22.83 16.23 27.97
CA THR A 100 22.42 17.57 28.39
C THR A 100 23.35 18.53 27.66
N ALA A 101 22.87 19.07 26.54
CA ALA A 101 23.48 20.20 25.86
C ALA A 101 23.32 21.46 26.75
N ALA A 102 24.02 21.48 27.88
CA ALA A 102 24.23 22.62 28.74
C ALA A 102 25.42 22.37 29.68
N ASP A 103 26.64 22.61 29.19
CA ASP A 103 27.66 23.23 30.03
C ASP A 103 28.57 24.18 29.21
N GLY A 104 28.70 25.41 29.69
CA GLY A 104 29.94 26.18 29.51
C GLY A 104 30.03 27.36 28.54
N ALA A 105 29.28 28.45 28.81
CA ALA A 105 29.63 29.87 28.60
C ALA A 105 29.52 30.49 27.18
N ALA A 106 29.10 31.76 26.96
CA ALA A 106 28.51 32.82 27.78
C ALA A 106 27.95 33.94 26.86
N GLY A 107 26.84 34.58 27.24
CA GLY A 107 26.42 35.89 26.69
C GLY A 107 24.91 36.02 26.48
N GLY A 108 24.22 36.74 27.37
CA GLY A 108 22.75 36.69 27.50
C GLY A 108 21.92 37.87 26.96
N SER A 109 20.82 38.08 27.70
CA SER A 109 19.72 39.06 27.56
C SER A 109 18.55 38.57 26.68
N GLY A 110 17.27 38.68 27.04
CA GLY A 110 16.63 39.29 28.21
C GLY A 110 15.15 38.91 28.30
N ALA A 111 14.52 39.30 29.41
CA ALA A 111 13.14 39.02 29.79
C ALA A 111 12.06 39.77 28.97
N GLY A 112 10.85 39.20 28.92
CA GLY A 112 9.57 39.85 28.52
C GLY A 112 8.56 38.80 28.07
N THR A 113 7.68 38.26 28.92
CA THR A 113 6.37 38.80 29.36
C THR A 113 5.34 38.93 28.23
N TYR A 114 4.25 38.16 28.37
CA TYR A 114 3.00 38.16 27.60
C TYR A 114 2.58 39.55 27.08
N SER A 115 2.37 39.64 25.76
CA SER A 115 1.71 40.77 25.10
C SER A 115 0.61 40.20 24.21
N ASP A 116 -0.62 40.51 24.59
CA ASP A 116 -1.83 40.16 23.87
C ASP A 116 -1.90 40.83 22.49
N ASP A 117 -2.61 40.16 21.59
CA ASP A 117 -2.93 40.49 20.21
C ASP A 117 -3.56 41.89 20.04
N ALA A 118 -2.98 42.68 19.13
CA ALA A 118 -3.50 43.97 18.68
C ALA A 118 -3.75 44.02 17.17
N GLY A 119 -3.67 42.88 16.47
CA GLY A 119 -3.91 42.74 15.03
C GLY A 119 -5.36 42.43 14.69
N SER A 120 -6.06 41.65 15.53
CA SER A 120 -7.45 41.20 15.28
C SER A 120 -8.54 42.28 15.32
N LEU A 121 -8.18 43.56 15.53
CA LEU A 121 -9.10 44.70 15.44
C LEU A 121 -8.96 45.50 14.13
N GLY A 122 -7.90 45.27 13.35
CA GLY A 122 -7.67 45.89 12.03
C GLY A 122 -8.41 45.14 10.93
N ASP A 123 -8.33 43.82 10.94
CA ASP A 123 -8.85 42.97 9.85
C ASP A 123 -10.39 42.93 9.83
N ALA A 124 -11.04 43.11 11.00
CA ALA A 124 -12.49 43.22 11.10
C ALA A 124 -13.07 44.54 10.51
N LEU A 125 -12.22 45.54 10.21
CA LEU A 125 -12.63 46.77 9.54
C LEU A 125 -12.46 46.70 8.00
N ASP A 126 -11.51 45.89 7.50
CA ASP A 126 -11.37 45.60 6.07
C ASP A 126 -12.46 44.63 5.57
N ALA A 127 -13.06 43.84 6.47
CA ALA A 127 -14.28 43.03 6.22
C ALA A 127 -15.56 43.86 5.97
N LEU A 128 -15.49 45.20 6.01
CA LEU A 128 -16.58 46.12 5.67
C LEU A 128 -16.12 47.06 4.55
N GLY A 129 -16.06 46.51 3.34
CA GLY A 129 -15.57 47.16 2.13
C GLY A 129 -16.07 48.60 1.89
N GLY A 130 -15.20 49.40 1.27
CA GLY A 130 -15.44 50.79 0.92
C GLY A 130 -16.66 50.98 0.00
N GLN A 131 -17.45 51.99 0.32
CA GLN A 131 -18.74 52.31 -0.28
C GLN A 131 -18.65 52.98 -1.66
N ASP A 132 -17.83 52.47 -2.60
CA ASP A 132 -17.64 53.11 -3.92
C ASP A 132 -17.57 52.19 -5.17
N ASP A 133 -17.71 50.86 -5.08
CA ASP A 133 -17.71 49.98 -6.28
C ASP A 133 -19.11 49.50 -6.72
N ALA A 134 -20.10 50.39 -6.61
CA ALA A 134 -21.48 50.11 -7.00
C ALA A 134 -21.69 49.93 -8.53
N TYR A 135 -20.71 50.14 -9.42
CA TYR A 135 -20.83 49.83 -10.85
C TYR A 135 -19.48 49.65 -11.58
N GLY A 136 -19.01 48.39 -11.72
CA GLY A 136 -18.47 47.86 -13.00
C GLY A 136 -16.97 47.58 -13.14
N SER A 137 -16.58 46.29 -13.04
CA SER A 137 -15.79 45.55 -14.05
C SER A 137 -15.84 44.06 -13.71
N THR A 138 -16.30 43.24 -14.65
CA THR A 138 -16.29 41.76 -14.57
C THR A 138 -14.86 41.24 -14.45
N THR A 139 -14.54 40.55 -13.36
CA THR A 139 -13.33 39.74 -13.19
C THR A 139 -13.68 38.43 -12.50
N LEU A 140 -13.40 37.34 -13.24
CA LEU A 140 -13.08 35.95 -12.89
C LEU A 140 -13.46 35.45 -11.49
N ALA A 141 -14.23 34.37 -11.46
CA ALA A 141 -14.47 33.57 -10.27
C ALA A 141 -13.14 33.10 -9.68
N THR A 142 -12.88 33.51 -8.44
CA THR A 142 -11.85 32.97 -7.57
C THR A 142 -12.24 31.57 -7.12
N ALA A 143 -11.23 30.71 -6.94
CA ALA A 143 -11.33 29.39 -6.33
C ALA A 143 -12.16 29.43 -5.02
N PRO A 144 -12.88 28.34 -4.66
CA PRO A 144 -13.59 28.27 -3.39
C PRO A 144 -12.60 28.52 -2.22
N GLU A 145 -13.06 29.22 -1.18
CA GLU A 145 -12.26 29.44 0.02
C GLU A 145 -12.08 28.11 0.77
N ASP A 146 -10.83 27.77 1.14
CA ASP A 146 -10.48 26.63 1.99
C ASP A 146 -11.45 26.51 3.17
N SER A 147 -12.13 25.37 3.24
CA SER A 147 -12.92 25.00 4.42
C SER A 147 -11.97 24.67 5.56
N ALA A 148 -12.19 25.22 6.77
CA ALA A 148 -11.36 24.87 7.91
C ALA A 148 -11.45 23.35 8.20
N PRO A 149 -10.34 22.66 8.52
CA PRO A 149 -10.33 21.23 8.82
C PRO A 149 -11.38 20.88 9.87
N LEU A 150 -12.19 19.86 9.60
CA LEU A 150 -13.05 19.26 10.61
C LEU A 150 -12.23 18.20 11.36
N LEU A 151 -12.45 18.10 12.67
CA LEU A 151 -11.99 16.93 13.42
C LEU A 151 -13.06 15.86 13.25
N ALA A 152 -12.69 14.69 12.75
CA ALA A 152 -13.47 13.47 12.91
C ALA A 152 -13.70 13.21 14.41
N GLU A 153 -14.74 12.44 14.72
CA GLU A 153 -15.09 12.13 16.11
C GLU A 153 -13.98 11.34 16.85
N ASN A 154 -13.04 10.71 16.12
CA ASN A 154 -11.85 10.02 16.65
C ASN A 154 -10.59 10.91 16.76
N GLY A 155 -10.63 12.17 16.32
CA GLY A 155 -9.47 13.07 16.30
C GLY A 155 -8.67 13.11 15.00
N ALA A 156 -9.00 12.27 14.01
CA ALA A 156 -8.47 12.38 12.66
C ALA A 156 -8.94 13.70 12.01
N VAL A 157 -8.14 14.24 11.10
CA VAL A 157 -8.51 15.47 10.39
C VAL A 157 -9.26 15.09 9.12
N VAL A 158 -10.52 15.51 9.02
CA VAL A 158 -11.37 15.35 7.83
C VAL A 158 -11.47 16.68 7.12
N TYR A 159 -11.17 16.69 5.82
CA TYR A 159 -11.32 17.84 4.96
C TYR A 159 -12.58 17.63 4.09
N PRO A 160 -13.70 18.31 4.40
CA PRO A 160 -14.94 18.15 3.64
C PRO A 160 -14.89 19.01 2.37
N GLU A 161 -14.19 18.53 1.36
CA GLU A 161 -14.27 18.99 -0.03
C GLU A 161 -13.75 17.92 -0.98
N ASN A 162 -14.16 18.00 -2.26
CA ASN A 162 -13.64 17.13 -3.31
C ASN A 162 -12.11 17.23 -3.34
N GLU A 163 -11.43 16.28 -2.73
CA GLU A 163 -9.98 16.25 -2.65
C GLU A 163 -9.42 15.50 -3.85
N ALA A 164 -8.51 16.14 -4.55
CA ALA A 164 -7.80 15.54 -5.67
C ALA A 164 -6.73 14.59 -5.11
N VAL A 165 -7.00 13.28 -5.13
CA VAL A 165 -6.13 12.25 -4.57
C VAL A 165 -5.42 11.46 -5.67
N GLN A 166 -4.11 11.25 -5.50
CA GLN A 166 -3.28 10.38 -6.34
C GLN A 166 -3.66 8.91 -6.11
N ILE A 167 -4.03 8.22 -7.19
CA ILE A 167 -4.52 6.82 -7.16
C ILE A 167 -3.56 5.82 -7.83
N VAL A 168 -2.37 6.27 -8.24
CA VAL A 168 -1.29 5.42 -8.75
C VAL A 168 -0.42 4.90 -7.59
N LEU A 169 -0.14 3.60 -7.59
CA LEU A 169 0.80 2.97 -6.66
C LEU A 169 2.20 2.92 -7.26
N ASN A 170 3.22 3.17 -6.43
CA ASN A 170 4.63 3.19 -6.85
C ASN A 170 4.87 4.11 -8.08
N PRO A 171 4.48 5.40 -7.99
CA PRO A 171 4.45 6.32 -9.13
C PRO A 171 5.81 6.61 -9.77
N SER A 172 6.89 6.53 -9.01
CA SER A 172 8.27 6.72 -9.48
C SER A 172 9.10 5.43 -9.50
N TYR A 173 8.47 4.27 -9.35
CA TYR A 173 9.13 2.95 -9.47
C TYR A 173 10.23 2.69 -8.41
N GLU A 174 10.19 3.45 -7.31
CA GLU A 174 11.14 3.36 -6.19
C GLU A 174 10.86 2.19 -5.27
N ALA A 175 9.61 1.74 -5.19
CA ALA A 175 9.27 0.47 -4.59
C ALA A 175 9.69 -0.63 -5.58
N SER A 176 10.86 -1.23 -5.38
CA SER A 176 11.27 -2.39 -6.19
C SER A 176 12.34 -3.19 -5.46
N SER A 177 12.22 -4.52 -5.55
CA SER A 177 13.18 -5.47 -4.99
C SER A 177 14.56 -5.40 -5.68
N TYR A 178 14.72 -4.58 -6.73
CA TYR A 178 15.97 -4.45 -7.46
C TYR A 178 16.97 -3.50 -6.74
N GLY A 179 17.86 -4.05 -5.93
CA GLY A 179 18.95 -3.30 -5.29
C GLY A 179 20.17 -3.01 -6.17
N GLY A 180 20.12 -3.23 -7.48
CA GLY A 180 21.28 -3.08 -8.37
C GLY A 180 21.57 -1.63 -8.76
N SER A 181 22.82 -1.34 -9.14
CA SER A 181 23.25 0.03 -9.46
C SER A 181 23.07 0.42 -10.92
N ASN A 182 22.78 -0.54 -11.80
CA ASN A 182 22.68 -0.37 -13.25
C ASN A 182 21.24 -0.70 -13.69
N TRP A 183 21.02 -1.08 -14.94
CA TRP A 183 19.72 -1.57 -15.40
C TRP A 183 19.56 -3.09 -15.22
N THR A 184 18.32 -3.58 -15.09
CA THR A 184 17.97 -5.00 -15.20
C THR A 184 16.62 -5.17 -15.87
N TYR A 185 16.44 -6.34 -16.48
CA TYR A 185 15.14 -6.82 -16.93
C TYR A 185 14.23 -7.16 -15.75
N LEU A 186 12.96 -6.76 -15.84
CA LEU A 186 11.91 -7.14 -14.90
C LEU A 186 10.69 -7.67 -15.66
N ASN A 187 10.00 -8.63 -15.05
CA ASN A 187 8.68 -9.05 -15.52
C ASN A 187 7.61 -8.16 -14.93
N ASP A 188 7.78 -7.70 -13.70
CA ASP A 188 6.85 -6.82 -12.99
C ASP A 188 7.68 -5.90 -12.08
N VAL A 189 7.17 -4.70 -11.79
CA VAL A 189 7.77 -3.75 -10.86
C VAL A 189 6.67 -3.38 -9.90
N ASP A 190 6.72 -3.93 -8.69
CA ASP A 190 5.88 -3.59 -7.53
C ASP A 190 4.65 -2.71 -7.83
N HIS A 191 3.48 -3.35 -7.95
CA HIS A 191 2.20 -2.80 -8.41
C HIS A 191 2.02 -2.53 -9.91
N TRP A 192 3.07 -2.67 -10.72
CA TRP A 192 3.01 -2.58 -12.17
C TRP A 192 3.33 -3.91 -12.83
N LYS A 193 2.48 -4.29 -13.78
CA LYS A 193 2.57 -5.55 -14.51
C LYS A 193 3.06 -5.37 -15.93
N ASN A 194 3.84 -6.32 -16.40
CA ASN A 194 4.09 -6.44 -17.83
C ASN A 194 3.00 -7.26 -18.52
N THR A 195 2.12 -6.57 -19.25
CA THR A 195 1.01 -7.19 -19.99
C THR A 195 1.33 -7.38 -21.48
N GLY A 196 2.54 -7.00 -21.91
CA GLY A 196 2.99 -7.01 -23.30
C GLY A 196 3.22 -8.41 -23.89
N GLY A 197 3.68 -8.43 -25.14
CA GLY A 197 3.80 -9.62 -26.01
C GLY A 197 4.53 -10.83 -25.39
N PRO A 198 4.45 -12.01 -26.04
CA PRO A 198 4.76 -13.29 -25.40
C PRO A 198 6.12 -13.27 -24.70
N GLN A 199 6.10 -13.38 -23.36
CA GLN A 199 7.27 -13.62 -22.53
C GLN A 199 8.02 -14.82 -23.11
N GLN A 200 9.03 -14.59 -23.95
CA GLN A 200 9.84 -15.68 -24.47
C GLN A 200 10.68 -16.19 -23.32
N ARG A 201 10.13 -17.14 -22.55
CA ARG A 201 10.91 -17.98 -21.64
C ARG A 201 12.10 -18.50 -22.42
N ALA A 202 13.29 -18.10 -21.99
CA ALA A 202 14.55 -18.59 -22.52
C ALA A 202 14.74 -20.08 -22.20
N GLU A 203 14.00 -20.93 -22.90
CA GLU A 203 14.31 -22.35 -22.95
C GLU A 203 15.44 -22.53 -23.97
N SER A 204 16.67 -22.52 -23.45
CA SER A 204 17.80 -23.37 -23.89
C SER A 204 18.93 -22.85 -24.81
N SER A 205 19.08 -21.55 -25.12
CA SER A 205 20.16 -21.14 -26.05
C SER A 205 20.99 -19.89 -25.74
N GLY A 206 21.42 -19.64 -24.50
CA GLY A 206 22.56 -18.74 -24.19
C GLY A 206 22.49 -17.27 -24.62
N SER A 207 21.46 -16.86 -25.36
CA SER A 207 21.02 -15.50 -25.56
C SER A 207 20.14 -15.14 -24.36
N GLN A 208 20.45 -14.04 -23.67
CA GLN A 208 19.54 -13.51 -22.67
C GLN A 208 18.19 -13.24 -23.36
N PRO A 209 17.06 -13.70 -22.81
CA PRO A 209 15.77 -13.26 -23.31
C PRO A 209 15.71 -11.74 -23.13
N HIS A 210 15.34 -11.02 -24.19
CA HIS A 210 14.87 -9.65 -24.03
C HIS A 210 13.61 -9.75 -23.19
N SER A 211 13.67 -9.25 -21.95
CA SER A 211 12.43 -9.03 -21.20
C SER A 211 11.93 -7.64 -21.58
N PRO A 212 10.61 -7.42 -21.60
CA PRO A 212 10.03 -6.27 -22.29
C PRO A 212 10.15 -4.96 -21.47
N MET A 213 10.61 -5.06 -20.22
CA MET A 213 10.76 -3.93 -19.31
C MET A 213 12.14 -3.93 -18.69
N GLU A 214 12.79 -2.77 -18.67
CA GLU A 214 14.02 -2.53 -17.93
C GLU A 214 13.77 -1.50 -16.82
N THR A 215 14.23 -1.78 -15.60
CA THR A 215 14.34 -0.75 -14.55
C THR A 215 15.77 -0.25 -14.51
N TRP A 216 15.95 1.05 -14.32
CA TRP A 216 17.25 1.71 -14.36
C TRP A 216 17.70 2.16 -12.98
N GLY A 217 18.93 1.84 -12.60
CA GLY A 217 19.53 2.23 -11.32
C GLY A 217 20.42 3.49 -11.38
N PRO A 218 20.93 3.94 -10.22
CA PRO A 218 21.55 5.27 -10.03
C PRO A 218 22.90 5.49 -10.74
N ARG A 219 23.49 4.49 -11.40
CA ARG A 219 24.75 4.64 -12.16
C ARG A 219 24.54 4.74 -13.66
N MET A 220 23.30 4.83 -14.12
CA MET A 220 23.01 4.99 -15.53
C MET A 220 23.27 6.43 -15.99
N PRO A 221 23.58 6.64 -17.29
CA PRO A 221 23.86 7.97 -17.83
C PRO A 221 22.61 8.84 -17.96
N GLN A 222 21.43 8.22 -17.99
CA GLN A 222 20.13 8.87 -17.99
C GLN A 222 19.66 8.94 -16.54
N THR A 223 19.59 10.15 -16.02
CA THR A 223 19.12 10.44 -14.67
C THR A 223 17.58 10.31 -14.64
N PRO A 224 17.01 9.61 -13.65
CA PRO A 224 15.57 9.68 -13.36
C PRO A 224 15.08 11.13 -13.21
N GLU A 225 13.80 11.35 -13.44
CA GLU A 225 13.13 12.62 -13.10
C GLU A 225 12.88 12.68 -11.60
N ASP A 226 12.37 11.59 -11.02
CA ASP A 226 12.15 11.46 -9.58
C ASP A 226 13.00 10.30 -9.01
N GLY A 227 13.33 10.39 -7.73
CA GLY A 227 14.02 9.33 -7.02
C GLY A 227 15.37 8.88 -7.63
N VAL A 228 15.56 7.57 -7.73
CA VAL A 228 16.77 6.89 -8.22
C VAL A 228 16.49 5.85 -9.31
N ARG A 229 15.23 5.69 -9.74
CA ARG A 229 14.78 4.72 -10.74
C ARG A 229 13.79 5.32 -11.74
N HIS A 230 13.70 4.68 -12.89
CA HIS A 230 12.68 4.91 -13.91
C HIS A 230 12.49 3.61 -14.71
N MET A 231 11.47 3.59 -15.55
CA MET A 231 11.15 2.44 -16.40
C MET A 231 11.51 2.71 -17.85
N GLU A 232 11.99 1.67 -18.52
CA GLU A 232 12.15 1.61 -19.97
C GLU A 232 11.24 0.50 -20.53
N LEU A 233 10.48 0.83 -21.58
CA LEU A 233 9.84 -0.12 -22.50
C LEU A 233 10.72 -0.22 -23.74
N ASP A 234 11.18 -1.42 -24.14
CA ASP A 234 12.13 -1.61 -25.26
C ASP A 234 11.65 -2.71 -26.21
N SER A 235 10.56 -2.38 -26.91
CA SER A 235 9.85 -3.26 -27.82
C SER A 235 10.71 -3.61 -29.02
N VAL A 236 10.88 -4.91 -29.24
CA VAL A 236 11.65 -5.46 -30.36
C VAL A 236 10.72 -5.96 -31.47
N ARG A 237 11.09 -5.76 -32.74
CA ARG A 237 10.30 -6.14 -33.95
C ARG A 237 9.06 -7.01 -33.74
N ASN A 238 7.89 -6.41 -33.97
CA ASN A 238 6.57 -7.06 -33.84
C ASN A 238 6.24 -7.51 -32.40
N SER A 239 6.86 -6.91 -31.37
CA SER A 239 6.37 -6.92 -30.00
C SER A 239 5.69 -5.59 -29.67
N VAL A 240 4.89 -5.64 -28.61
CA VAL A 240 4.39 -4.48 -27.89
C VAL A 240 4.78 -4.74 -26.46
N ASP A 241 5.51 -3.82 -25.86
CA ASP A 241 5.87 -3.89 -24.46
C ASP A 241 4.91 -2.99 -23.70
N GLN A 242 4.29 -3.53 -22.65
CA GLN A 242 3.23 -2.85 -21.93
C GLN A 242 3.52 -2.85 -20.44
N LEU A 243 3.32 -1.71 -19.80
CA LEU A 243 3.39 -1.51 -18.36
C LEU A 243 2.02 -1.04 -17.89
N SER A 244 1.39 -1.83 -17.02
CA SER A 244 -0.02 -1.67 -16.69
C SER A 244 -0.26 -1.74 -15.18
N GLN A 245 -1.17 -0.90 -14.70
CA GLN A 245 -1.67 -0.90 -13.33
C GLN A 245 -3.16 -0.59 -13.32
N THR A 246 -3.94 -1.38 -12.59
CA THR A 246 -5.32 -1.02 -12.26
C THR A 246 -5.32 0.03 -11.16
N ILE A 247 -6.07 1.12 -11.35
CA ILE A 247 -6.15 2.25 -10.41
C ILE A 247 -7.61 2.52 -10.04
N ALA A 248 -7.83 3.19 -8.91
CA ALA A 248 -9.16 3.46 -8.34
C ALA A 248 -9.96 4.53 -9.13
N THR A 249 -10.36 4.27 -10.37
CA THR A 249 -11.25 5.15 -11.13
C THR A 249 -12.72 4.85 -10.88
N GLN A 250 -13.57 5.83 -11.14
CA GLN A 250 -15.03 5.70 -11.16
C GLN A 250 -15.57 6.01 -12.56
N GLU A 251 -16.47 5.18 -13.11
CA GLU A 251 -17.05 5.35 -14.44
C GLU A 251 -17.69 6.75 -14.57
N GLY A 252 -17.28 7.50 -15.59
CA GLY A 252 -17.82 8.82 -15.88
C GLY A 252 -17.19 9.96 -15.06
N GLU A 253 -16.25 9.69 -14.16
CA GLU A 253 -15.47 10.72 -13.48
C GLU A 253 -14.24 11.17 -14.31
N GLU A 254 -13.83 12.42 -14.13
CA GLU A 254 -12.60 12.95 -14.73
C GLU A 254 -11.38 12.55 -13.91
N VAL A 255 -10.38 11.99 -14.59
CA VAL A 255 -9.07 11.64 -14.06
C VAL A 255 -8.02 12.48 -14.77
N THR A 256 -7.11 13.08 -14.00
CA THR A 256 -5.95 13.80 -14.53
C THR A 256 -4.73 12.89 -14.46
N ILE A 257 -4.21 12.45 -15.62
CA ILE A 257 -3.02 11.61 -15.73
C ILE A 257 -1.82 12.49 -16.09
N THR A 258 -0.75 12.44 -15.31
CA THR A 258 0.52 13.13 -15.60
C THR A 258 1.69 12.15 -15.53
N PHE A 259 2.65 12.23 -16.44
CA PHE A 259 3.88 11.43 -16.39
C PHE A 259 5.03 12.12 -17.12
N ASN A 260 6.25 11.70 -16.83
CA ASN A 260 7.44 12.18 -17.49
C ASN A 260 7.89 11.19 -18.56
N PHE A 261 8.05 11.70 -19.78
CA PHE A 261 8.45 10.96 -20.96
C PHE A 261 9.85 11.40 -21.42
N ALA A 262 10.68 10.44 -21.81
CA ALA A 262 11.90 10.72 -22.57
C ALA A 262 12.21 9.57 -23.55
N PRO A 263 12.61 9.86 -24.80
CA PRO A 263 13.14 8.83 -25.68
C PRO A 263 14.53 8.39 -25.20
N ARG A 264 14.85 7.10 -25.30
CA ARG A 264 16.20 6.64 -25.00
C ARG A 264 17.16 7.02 -26.12
N VAL A 265 18.33 7.53 -25.75
CA VAL A 265 19.35 7.94 -26.71
C VAL A 265 20.60 7.07 -26.59
N GLY A 266 20.98 6.44 -27.69
CA GLY A 266 22.23 5.68 -27.76
C GLY A 266 23.50 6.52 -27.64
N GLY A 267 24.56 5.94 -27.06
CA GLY A 267 25.86 6.61 -26.93
C GLY A 267 26.62 6.90 -28.24
N ALA A 268 26.03 6.58 -29.40
CA ALA A 268 26.65 6.71 -30.72
C ALA A 268 25.94 7.69 -31.67
N VAL A 269 24.88 8.39 -31.23
CA VAL A 269 24.12 9.28 -32.13
C VAL A 269 24.60 10.72 -32.03
N ASP A 270 25.51 11.07 -32.93
CA ASP A 270 25.98 12.42 -33.20
C ASP A 270 25.02 13.23 -34.11
N ARG A 271 23.76 12.79 -34.31
CA ARG A 271 22.56 13.61 -34.67
C ARG A 271 21.32 12.87 -35.23
N LEU A 272 21.26 11.54 -35.35
CA LEU A 272 20.21 10.88 -36.17
C LEU A 272 19.73 9.51 -35.64
N GLY A 273 19.35 9.40 -34.36
CA GLY A 273 18.67 8.18 -33.89
C GLY A 273 17.65 8.56 -32.84
N MET A 274 16.59 9.18 -33.32
CA MET A 274 15.35 9.49 -32.60
C MET A 274 14.19 8.70 -33.23
N ASP A 275 14.51 7.68 -34.04
CA ASP A 275 13.54 6.78 -34.66
C ASP A 275 13.03 5.81 -33.58
N THR A 276 12.74 6.26 -32.35
CA THR A 276 12.24 5.35 -31.32
C THR A 276 10.83 4.92 -31.66
N ASN A 277 10.41 3.84 -31.01
CA ASN A 277 9.10 3.28 -31.13
C ASN A 277 8.00 4.30 -30.80
N ASP A 278 6.81 4.07 -31.39
CA ASP A 278 5.61 4.81 -31.03
C ASP A 278 5.18 4.43 -29.62
N PHE A 279 4.66 5.40 -28.89
CA PHE A 279 4.24 5.25 -27.50
C PHE A 279 2.75 5.60 -27.36
N GLU A 280 2.01 4.81 -26.59
CA GLU A 280 0.59 5.03 -26.33
C GLU A 280 0.30 4.92 -24.84
N VAL A 281 -0.61 5.77 -24.37
CA VAL A 281 -1.18 5.70 -23.04
C VAL A 281 -2.67 5.43 -23.17
N THR A 282 -3.17 4.45 -22.42
CA THR A 282 -4.59 4.13 -22.35
C THR A 282 -5.06 4.11 -20.89
N LEU A 283 -6.34 4.42 -20.69
CA LEU A 283 -7.08 4.23 -19.44
C LEU A 283 -8.30 3.37 -19.77
N GLY A 284 -8.35 2.14 -19.27
CA GLY A 284 -9.38 1.18 -19.68
C GLY A 284 -9.26 0.85 -21.18
N GLU A 285 -10.36 0.95 -21.92
CA GLU A 285 -10.36 0.78 -23.38
C GLU A 285 -10.08 2.09 -24.13
N GLN A 286 -10.02 3.22 -23.42
CA GLN A 286 -9.83 4.54 -24.00
C GLN A 286 -8.35 4.87 -24.23
N VAL A 287 -8.01 5.24 -25.46
CA VAL A 287 -6.72 5.87 -25.75
C VAL A 287 -6.70 7.25 -25.12
N VAL A 288 -5.70 7.54 -24.29
CA VAL A 288 -5.45 8.87 -23.71
C VAL A 288 -4.64 9.70 -24.69
N ALA A 289 -3.47 9.20 -25.08
CA ALA A 289 -2.58 9.86 -26.03
C ALA A 289 -1.69 8.86 -26.77
N THR A 290 -1.35 9.18 -28.01
CA THR A 290 -0.27 8.53 -28.76
C THR A 290 0.84 9.55 -29.01
N VAL A 291 2.07 9.21 -28.66
CA VAL A 291 3.28 10.02 -28.84
C VAL A 291 4.10 9.37 -29.94
N THR A 292 4.26 10.08 -31.06
CA THR A 292 4.97 9.59 -32.24
C THR A 292 6.05 10.56 -32.68
N TRP A 293 7.14 10.04 -33.22
CA TRP A 293 8.21 10.88 -33.74
C TRP A 293 7.78 11.58 -35.04
N ASP A 294 7.96 12.90 -35.13
CA ASP A 294 7.59 13.71 -36.31
C ASP A 294 8.82 14.41 -36.92
N ALA A 295 9.54 13.65 -37.74
CA ALA A 295 10.71 14.13 -38.48
C ALA A 295 10.42 15.29 -39.47
N GLU A 296 9.15 15.50 -39.84
CA GLU A 296 8.79 16.55 -40.80
C GLU A 296 8.63 17.93 -40.13
N TYR A 297 8.40 17.96 -38.81
CA TYR A 297 8.18 19.19 -38.05
C TYR A 297 9.51 19.91 -37.74
N GLU A 298 10.37 19.30 -36.92
CA GLU A 298 11.75 19.74 -36.66
C GLU A 298 12.62 18.61 -36.06
N ASP A 299 13.94 18.82 -35.98
CA ASP A 299 14.85 17.84 -35.38
C ASP A 299 14.51 17.62 -33.90
N GLY A 300 14.13 16.39 -33.55
CA GLY A 300 13.73 16.02 -32.18
C GLY A 300 12.27 16.30 -31.83
N ALA A 301 11.45 16.59 -32.84
CA ALA A 301 10.03 16.81 -32.64
C ALA A 301 9.24 15.52 -32.43
N TRP A 302 8.25 15.63 -31.56
CA TRP A 302 7.28 14.60 -31.21
C TRP A 302 5.89 15.17 -31.41
N LEU A 303 5.00 14.38 -31.98
CA LEU A 303 3.58 14.68 -32.11
C LEU A 303 2.81 13.91 -31.03
N VAL A 304 2.05 14.63 -30.23
CA VAL A 304 1.06 14.06 -29.32
C VAL A 304 -0.31 14.12 -29.98
N THR A 305 -0.89 12.95 -30.25
CA THR A 305 -2.27 12.79 -30.72
C THR A 305 -3.16 12.42 -29.55
N LEU A 306 -4.14 13.26 -29.24
CA LEU A 306 -5.07 13.02 -28.14
C LEU A 306 -6.16 12.02 -28.55
N GLY A 307 -6.59 11.21 -27.59
CA GLY A 307 -7.77 10.36 -27.73
C GLY A 307 -9.08 11.15 -27.82
N GLU A 308 -10.16 10.44 -28.15
CA GLU A 308 -11.49 11.05 -28.17
C GLU A 308 -11.91 11.45 -26.76
N GLY A 309 -12.36 12.70 -26.59
CA GLY A 309 -12.80 13.24 -25.30
C GLY A 309 -11.68 13.67 -24.36
N VAL A 310 -10.41 13.40 -24.70
CA VAL A 310 -9.24 13.76 -23.90
C VAL A 310 -8.86 15.22 -24.15
N THR A 311 -8.44 15.90 -23.09
CA THR A 311 -7.83 17.23 -23.18
C THR A 311 -6.48 17.24 -22.46
N THR A 312 -5.60 18.19 -22.79
CA THR A 312 -4.44 18.49 -21.96
C THR A 312 -4.87 19.16 -20.65
N ALA A 313 -4.01 19.20 -19.64
CA ALA A 313 -4.32 19.83 -18.35
C ALA A 313 -4.72 21.32 -18.43
N ASP A 314 -4.32 22.03 -19.49
CA ASP A 314 -4.76 23.42 -19.75
C ASP A 314 -6.11 23.51 -20.51
N GLY A 315 -6.74 22.37 -20.78
CA GLY A 315 -8.05 22.22 -21.44
C GLY A 315 -8.01 22.23 -22.97
N SER A 316 -6.84 22.11 -23.60
CA SER A 316 -6.75 21.99 -25.06
C SER A 316 -7.18 20.60 -25.54
N SER A 317 -8.00 20.57 -26.59
CA SER A 317 -8.36 19.33 -27.30
C SER A 317 -7.62 19.20 -28.65
N GLU A 318 -6.56 19.99 -28.85
CA GLU A 318 -5.77 19.98 -30.07
C GLU A 318 -4.50 19.14 -29.88
N ASN A 319 -4.16 18.32 -30.88
CA ASN A 319 -2.85 17.68 -30.98
C ASN A 319 -1.75 18.74 -30.95
N PHE A 320 -0.62 18.42 -30.36
CA PHE A 320 0.49 19.36 -30.21
C PHE A 320 1.83 18.69 -30.46
N HIS A 321 2.82 19.54 -30.75
CA HIS A 321 4.21 19.13 -30.91
C HIS A 321 5.04 19.59 -29.72
N PHE A 322 6.03 18.79 -29.35
CA PHE A 322 7.10 19.19 -28.44
C PHE A 322 8.45 18.72 -28.99
N VAL A 323 9.54 19.28 -28.47
CA VAL A 323 10.91 18.85 -28.80
C VAL A 323 11.53 18.23 -27.57
N ASN A 324 12.03 17.01 -27.71
CA ASN A 324 12.75 16.31 -26.66
C ASN A 324 13.89 15.52 -27.29
N TYR A 325 15.11 15.78 -26.81
CA TYR A 325 16.31 15.12 -27.33
C TYR A 325 16.67 13.82 -26.63
N GLY A 326 15.98 13.46 -25.55
CA GLY A 326 16.18 12.28 -24.69
C GLY A 326 17.46 12.33 -23.86
N TYR A 327 18.37 13.24 -24.19
CA TYR A 327 19.68 13.38 -23.58
C TYR A 327 20.24 14.78 -23.78
N GLU A 328 20.46 15.51 -22.69
CA GLU A 328 21.06 16.83 -22.72
C GLU A 328 22.57 16.78 -22.43
N TYR A 329 23.38 17.41 -23.29
CA TYR A 329 24.80 17.60 -23.05
C TYR A 329 25.03 18.90 -22.27
N GLY A 330 25.23 18.78 -20.95
CA GLY A 330 25.60 19.92 -20.11
C GLY A 330 27.02 20.43 -20.41
N PRO A 331 27.29 21.73 -20.15
CA PRO A 331 28.61 22.33 -20.37
C PRO A 331 29.73 21.75 -19.49
N ASP A 332 29.40 21.02 -18.42
CA ASP A 332 30.34 20.45 -17.44
C ASP A 332 30.48 18.91 -17.52
N GLU A 333 30.17 18.29 -18.67
CA GLU A 333 30.03 16.83 -18.82
C GLU A 333 28.92 16.21 -17.95
N SER A 334 28.10 17.03 -17.27
CA SER A 334 26.87 16.58 -16.65
C SER A 334 25.90 16.13 -17.74
N ARG A 335 25.60 14.85 -17.71
CA ARG A 335 24.67 14.18 -18.60
C ARG A 335 23.36 14.08 -17.84
N SER A 336 22.31 14.69 -18.36
CA SER A 336 20.96 14.59 -17.80
C SER A 336 20.02 14.13 -18.88
N THR A 337 19.00 13.38 -18.48
CA THR A 337 17.87 13.07 -19.35
C THR A 337 17.09 14.36 -19.58
N ASP A 338 16.62 14.55 -20.81
CA ASP A 338 15.69 15.62 -21.17
C ASP A 338 14.28 15.05 -20.99
N TRP A 339 13.64 15.33 -19.86
CA TRP A 339 12.29 14.83 -19.57
C TRP A 339 11.23 15.82 -20.05
N THR A 340 10.14 15.30 -20.60
CA THR A 340 8.94 16.08 -20.93
C THR A 340 7.78 15.58 -20.08
N GLU A 341 7.26 16.45 -19.22
CA GLU A 341 6.01 16.22 -18.50
C GLU A 341 4.83 16.31 -19.47
N LEU A 342 4.01 15.27 -19.51
CA LEU A 342 2.78 15.19 -20.29
C LEU A 342 1.60 15.01 -19.33
N SER A 343 0.56 15.83 -19.47
CA SER A 343 -0.58 15.85 -18.56
C SER A 343 -1.92 15.95 -19.30
N PHE A 344 -2.84 15.05 -18.99
CA PHE A 344 -4.09 14.84 -19.72
C PHE A 344 -5.27 14.66 -18.76
N ASN A 345 -6.41 15.27 -19.10
CA ASN A 345 -7.69 15.03 -18.46
C ASN A 345 -8.51 14.07 -19.33
N VAL A 346 -8.97 12.98 -18.74
CA VAL A 346 -9.75 11.93 -19.39
C VAL A 346 -10.93 11.53 -18.50
N THR A 347 -12.09 11.25 -19.09
CA THR A 347 -13.23 10.70 -18.33
C THR A 347 -13.13 9.18 -18.35
N ALA A 348 -13.02 8.55 -17.18
CA ALA A 348 -12.91 7.09 -17.09
C ALA A 348 -14.14 6.41 -17.70
N ASP A 349 -13.91 5.34 -18.48
CA ASP A 349 -14.94 4.58 -19.19
C ASP A 349 -15.47 3.37 -18.40
N GLN A 350 -14.86 3.08 -17.26
CA GLN A 350 -15.24 2.02 -16.32
C GLN A 350 -14.66 2.31 -14.93
N ASP A 351 -15.23 1.66 -13.92
CA ASP A 351 -14.62 1.57 -12.60
C ASP A 351 -13.34 0.74 -12.66
N HIS A 352 -12.39 1.06 -11.78
CA HIS A 352 -11.11 0.35 -11.65
C HIS A 352 -10.41 0.15 -13.00
N ALA A 353 -10.25 1.23 -13.75
CA ALA A 353 -9.66 1.21 -15.08
C ALA A 353 -8.16 0.91 -15.01
N SER A 354 -7.67 0.20 -16.01
CA SER A 354 -6.24 -0.08 -16.16
C SER A 354 -5.54 1.09 -16.86
N LEU A 355 -4.61 1.76 -16.16
CA LEU A 355 -3.66 2.69 -16.75
C LEU A 355 -2.53 1.88 -17.40
N THR A 356 -2.40 1.98 -18.72
CA THR A 356 -1.41 1.21 -19.48
C THR A 356 -0.56 2.12 -20.35
N PHE A 357 0.75 1.94 -20.25
CA PHE A 357 1.75 2.50 -21.15
C PHE A 357 2.20 1.41 -22.11
N SER A 358 2.10 1.66 -23.41
CA SER A 358 2.46 0.72 -24.46
C SER A 358 3.50 1.32 -25.38
N GLU A 359 4.53 0.54 -25.70
CA GLU A 359 5.47 0.88 -26.76
C GLU A 359 5.30 -0.09 -27.93
N PHE A 360 5.34 0.42 -29.17
CA PHE A 360 5.11 -0.36 -30.38
C PHE A 360 6.37 -0.43 -31.25
N ALA A 361 6.84 -1.64 -31.53
CA ALA A 361 8.04 -1.92 -32.33
C ALA A 361 7.94 -1.58 -33.84
N GLU A 362 7.09 -0.64 -34.25
CA GLU A 362 6.94 -0.22 -35.65
C GLU A 362 8.21 0.49 -36.16
N HIS A 363 8.95 1.13 -35.25
CA HIS A 363 10.20 1.84 -35.50
C HIS A 363 11.37 1.16 -34.74
N ASP A 364 11.69 -0.09 -35.11
CA ASP A 364 12.78 -0.92 -34.53
C ASP A 364 14.17 -0.24 -34.63
N ASP A 365 14.48 0.67 -33.71
CA ASP A 365 15.75 1.39 -33.61
C ASP A 365 16.70 0.84 -32.54
N SER A 366 16.25 -0.19 -31.82
CA SER A 366 16.97 -0.80 -30.68
C SER A 366 17.07 0.09 -29.43
N TYR A 367 16.20 1.10 -29.30
CA TYR A 367 16.09 1.95 -28.12
C TYR A 367 14.64 2.06 -27.66
N GLY A 368 14.45 2.02 -26.34
CA GLY A 368 13.15 2.12 -25.73
C GLY A 368 12.67 3.54 -25.42
N THR A 369 11.52 3.59 -24.77
CA THR A 369 10.88 4.78 -24.20
C THR A 369 11.04 4.76 -22.70
N LEU A 370 11.46 5.89 -22.12
CA LEU A 370 11.60 6.06 -20.68
C LEU A 370 10.35 6.73 -20.09
N ILE A 371 9.93 6.22 -18.93
CA ILE A 371 8.77 6.68 -18.17
C ILE A 371 9.17 6.85 -16.71
N ASP A 372 8.71 7.94 -16.10
CA ASP A 372 8.92 8.24 -14.68
C ASP A 372 7.78 9.12 -14.14
N SER A 373 7.70 9.26 -12.82
CA SER A 373 6.84 10.24 -12.12
C SER A 373 5.37 10.20 -12.54
N VAL A 374 4.80 8.99 -12.59
CA VAL A 374 3.42 8.77 -13.03
C VAL A 374 2.43 9.17 -11.94
N THR A 375 1.44 9.97 -12.31
CA THR A 375 0.34 10.33 -11.42
C THR A 375 -0.99 10.20 -12.15
N ALA A 376 -2.02 9.79 -11.43
CA ALA A 376 -3.40 9.86 -11.84
C ALA A 376 -4.20 10.37 -10.65
N VAL A 377 -4.97 11.42 -10.85
CA VAL A 377 -5.68 12.12 -9.77
C VAL A 377 -7.17 12.18 -10.09
N ARG A 378 -8.01 11.80 -9.13
CA ARG A 378 -9.49 11.98 -9.17
C ARG A 378 -9.98 12.61 -7.86
N ASN A 379 -11.26 12.99 -7.81
CA ASN A 379 -11.81 13.62 -6.62
C ASN A 379 -12.49 12.60 -5.70
N PHE A 380 -12.28 12.75 -4.40
CA PHE A 380 -12.99 11.99 -3.36
C PHE A 380 -13.75 12.94 -2.43
N HIS A 381 -14.84 12.48 -1.84
CA HIS A 381 -15.62 13.21 -0.84
C HIS A 381 -14.81 13.43 0.44
N THR A 382 -14.03 12.43 0.87
CA THR A 382 -13.03 12.60 1.93
C THR A 382 -11.71 11.91 1.61
N TYR A 383 -10.65 12.41 2.25
CA TYR A 383 -9.31 11.83 2.23
C TYR A 383 -8.84 11.66 3.67
N THR A 384 -8.53 10.43 4.06
CA THR A 384 -8.12 10.09 5.43
C THR A 384 -6.82 9.28 5.40
N VAL A 385 -5.89 9.62 6.29
CA VAL A 385 -4.60 8.94 6.44
C VAL A 385 -4.40 8.56 7.90
N GLY A 386 -4.01 7.31 8.14
CA GLY A 386 -3.68 6.78 9.46
C GLY A 386 -2.46 7.44 10.09
N GLU A 387 -2.36 7.39 11.41
CA GLU A 387 -1.27 7.97 12.18
C GLU A 387 0.00 7.11 12.12
N ASN A 388 1.07 7.65 11.54
CA ASN A 388 2.38 6.99 11.54
C ASN A 388 2.92 6.77 12.96
N GLY A 389 3.43 5.55 13.22
CA GLY A 389 4.07 5.18 14.48
C GLY A 389 3.10 4.91 15.64
N HIS A 390 1.83 4.60 15.35
CA HIS A 390 0.86 4.21 16.35
C HIS A 390 1.16 2.82 16.93
N GLU A 391 1.38 2.73 18.24
CA GLU A 391 1.72 1.46 18.94
C GLU A 391 0.49 0.53 19.15
N GLY A 392 -0.68 0.89 18.63
CA GLY A 392 -1.96 0.18 18.85
C GLY A 392 -2.70 -0.22 17.57
N THR A 393 -3.97 -0.59 17.74
CA THR A 393 -4.91 -0.75 16.62
C THR A 393 -5.51 0.60 16.27
N GLU A 394 -5.34 1.03 15.03
CA GLU A 394 -5.99 2.22 14.51
C GLU A 394 -7.33 1.88 13.88
N TYR A 395 -8.34 2.73 14.10
CA TYR A 395 -9.65 2.61 13.49
C TYR A 395 -9.91 3.81 12.60
N ILE A 396 -10.00 3.57 11.31
CA ILE A 396 -10.19 4.57 10.28
C ILE A 396 -11.51 4.28 9.58
N GLN A 397 -12.39 5.27 9.54
CA GLN A 397 -13.74 5.11 9.02
C GLN A 397 -14.04 6.20 7.99
N GLY A 398 -14.62 5.79 6.87
CA GLY A 398 -15.16 6.64 5.82
C GLY A 398 -16.56 7.16 6.15
N THR A 399 -17.25 7.55 5.10
CA THR A 399 -18.54 8.21 5.03
C THR A 399 -19.45 7.46 4.06
N ASP A 400 -20.67 7.95 3.81
CA ASP A 400 -21.57 7.32 2.82
C ASP A 400 -21.27 7.79 1.37
N GLY A 401 -20.10 8.36 1.09
CA GLY A 401 -19.69 8.71 -0.27
C GLY A 401 -18.21 8.45 -0.49
N ASP A 402 -17.78 8.43 -1.76
CA ASP A 402 -16.45 8.01 -2.21
C ASP A 402 -15.30 8.59 -1.38
N ASP A 403 -14.56 7.74 -0.69
CA ASP A 403 -13.49 8.10 0.22
C ASP A 403 -12.15 7.51 -0.22
N ALA A 404 -11.07 8.27 0.02
CA ALA A 404 -9.71 7.78 -0.14
C ALA A 404 -9.09 7.58 1.25
N ILE A 405 -8.95 6.33 1.67
CA ILE A 405 -8.49 5.97 3.01
C ILE A 405 -7.16 5.23 2.93
N PHE A 406 -6.16 5.75 3.62
CA PHE A 406 -4.83 5.17 3.70
C PHE A 406 -4.55 4.77 5.15
N GLY A 407 -4.19 3.51 5.35
CA GLY A 407 -3.68 3.00 6.61
C GLY A 407 -2.36 3.66 7.03
N ALA A 408 -1.90 3.35 8.23
CA ALA A 408 -0.66 3.89 8.78
C ALA A 408 0.55 3.45 7.94
N SER A 409 1.48 4.39 7.72
CA SER A 409 2.71 4.20 6.93
C SER A 409 2.43 3.96 5.44
N ARG A 410 2.69 5.00 4.63
CA ARG A 410 2.31 5.08 3.22
C ARG A 410 3.23 4.30 2.27
N ASP A 411 4.03 3.37 2.78
CA ASP A 411 4.99 2.57 1.99
C ASP A 411 4.30 1.82 0.84
N VAL A 412 3.03 1.42 1.02
CA VAL A 412 2.25 0.76 -0.03
C VAL A 412 1.99 1.67 -1.23
N VAL A 413 1.95 2.99 -1.01
CA VAL A 413 1.69 4.01 -2.03
C VAL A 413 2.99 4.59 -2.57
N ASP A 414 3.90 4.99 -1.69
CA ASP A 414 5.11 5.73 -2.05
C ASP A 414 6.40 4.89 -2.05
N GLY A 415 6.42 3.72 -1.43
CA GLY A 415 7.57 2.81 -1.39
C GLY A 415 8.76 3.29 -0.55
N THR A 416 8.58 4.32 0.28
CA THR A 416 9.69 5.00 0.96
C THR A 416 9.56 5.09 2.49
N GLU A 417 8.35 5.06 3.03
CA GLU A 417 8.14 5.08 4.48
C GLU A 417 8.50 3.72 5.12
N ARG A 418 9.02 3.73 6.36
CA ARG A 418 9.40 2.51 7.11
C ARG A 418 8.82 2.47 8.51
N ASP A 419 7.89 3.36 8.77
CA ASP A 419 7.12 3.33 10.01
C ASP A 419 6.17 2.13 9.95
N PHE A 420 5.65 1.74 11.10
CA PHE A 420 4.69 0.65 11.17
C PHE A 420 3.68 0.90 12.28
N ALA A 421 2.45 0.46 12.08
CA ALA A 421 1.49 0.27 13.16
C ALA A 421 1.27 -1.22 13.43
N MET A 422 0.64 -1.54 14.55
CA MET A 422 0.36 -2.94 14.87
C MET A 422 -0.78 -3.48 14.01
N ALA A 423 -1.88 -2.73 13.92
CA ALA A 423 -3.02 -3.12 13.11
C ALA A 423 -3.85 -1.92 12.66
N ASP A 424 -4.38 -1.98 11.45
CA ASP A 424 -5.37 -1.03 10.96
C ASP A 424 -6.72 -1.73 10.77
N VAL A 425 -7.78 -1.04 11.16
CA VAL A 425 -9.17 -1.39 10.85
C VAL A 425 -9.74 -0.26 10.01
N ILE A 426 -9.90 -0.52 8.72
CA ILE A 426 -10.42 0.42 7.72
C ILE A 426 -11.84 0.00 7.36
N ASP A 427 -12.78 0.94 7.44
CA ASP A 427 -14.20 0.77 7.11
C ASP A 427 -14.62 1.87 6.13
N GLY A 428 -14.76 1.54 4.84
CA GLY A 428 -15.14 2.47 3.77
C GLY A 428 -16.56 3.01 3.93
N GLN A 429 -17.46 2.16 4.42
CA GLN A 429 -18.90 2.40 4.59
C GLN A 429 -19.68 2.35 3.27
N GLY A 430 -19.83 3.44 2.54
CA GLY A 430 -20.49 3.37 1.25
C GLY A 430 -20.02 4.47 0.31
N GLY A 431 -20.18 4.26 -0.98
CA GLY A 431 -19.48 5.04 -2.01
C GLY A 431 -18.48 4.16 -2.74
N ASP A 432 -17.89 4.69 -3.80
CA ASP A 432 -16.87 3.98 -4.58
C ASP A 432 -15.49 4.34 -4.00
N ASP A 433 -15.08 3.60 -2.95
CA ASP A 433 -13.96 3.97 -2.11
C ASP A 433 -12.61 3.49 -2.66
N ALA A 434 -11.53 4.15 -2.25
CA ALA A 434 -10.16 3.73 -2.46
C ALA A 434 -9.47 3.47 -1.11
N LEU A 435 -9.36 2.20 -0.75
CA LEU A 435 -8.91 1.74 0.56
C LEU A 435 -7.52 1.09 0.45
N TYR A 436 -6.52 1.70 1.05
CA TYR A 436 -5.14 1.26 1.01
C TYR A 436 -4.68 0.84 2.41
N GLY A 437 -4.45 -0.44 2.62
CA GLY A 437 -3.87 -0.95 3.87
C GLY A 437 -2.45 -0.41 4.11
N GLY A 438 -2.09 -0.22 5.38
CA GLY A 438 -0.77 0.24 5.79
C GLY A 438 0.27 -0.87 5.89
N GLN A 439 1.48 -0.51 6.35
CA GLN A 439 2.55 -1.47 6.65
C GLN A 439 2.41 -2.01 8.08
N ASN A 440 1.61 -3.07 8.26
CA ASN A 440 1.19 -3.55 9.59
C ASN A 440 1.31 -5.07 9.76
N LEU A 441 1.15 -5.55 11.00
CA LEU A 441 0.99 -6.99 11.24
C LEU A 441 -0.38 -7.48 10.73
N ILE A 442 -1.42 -6.67 10.91
CA ILE A 442 -2.79 -7.03 10.54
C ILE A 442 -3.47 -5.82 9.91
N ASN A 443 -4.08 -5.99 8.75
CA ASN A 443 -5.07 -5.03 8.26
C ASN A 443 -6.42 -5.72 8.18
N ILE A 444 -7.47 -5.08 8.68
CA ILE A 444 -8.86 -5.47 8.50
C ILE A 444 -9.49 -4.36 7.66
N ILE A 445 -9.93 -4.68 6.45
CA ILE A 445 -10.49 -3.71 5.51
C ILE A 445 -11.90 -4.15 5.13
N SER A 446 -12.87 -3.25 5.28
CA SER A 446 -14.23 -3.40 4.79
C SER A 446 -14.47 -2.32 3.73
N GLY A 447 -14.89 -2.71 2.53
CA GLY A 447 -15.32 -1.78 1.48
C GLY A 447 -16.67 -1.18 1.85
N GLY A 448 -17.72 -1.98 1.68
CA GLY A 448 -19.06 -1.63 2.14
C GLY A 448 -20.08 -1.65 1.00
N GLU A 449 -20.84 -0.58 0.82
CA GLU A 449 -21.75 -0.43 -0.33
C GLU A 449 -21.11 0.44 -1.43
N GLY A 450 -20.71 -0.13 -2.57
CA GLY A 450 -20.21 0.61 -3.73
C GLY A 450 -19.12 -0.15 -4.48
N ASP A 451 -18.63 0.40 -5.58
CA ASP A 451 -17.61 -0.25 -6.40
C ASP A 451 -16.21 0.08 -5.84
N ASP A 452 -15.74 -0.73 -4.87
CA ASP A 452 -14.57 -0.39 -4.06
C ASP A 452 -13.23 -0.83 -4.67
N PHE A 453 -12.20 0.01 -4.53
CA PHE A 453 -10.81 -0.29 -4.84
C PHE A 453 -10.03 -0.57 -3.56
N ILE A 454 -9.71 -1.83 -3.31
CA ILE A 454 -9.06 -2.28 -2.08
C ILE A 454 -7.66 -2.80 -2.36
N VAL A 455 -6.66 -2.20 -1.73
CA VAL A 455 -5.27 -2.66 -1.75
C VAL A 455 -4.91 -3.16 -0.36
N ALA A 456 -4.65 -4.46 -0.26
CA ALA A 456 -4.12 -5.04 0.96
C ALA A 456 -2.78 -4.39 1.31
N GLY A 457 -2.57 -4.15 2.60
CA GLY A 457 -1.32 -3.57 3.07
C GLY A 457 -0.13 -4.51 2.94
N ARG A 458 1.07 -3.99 3.18
CA ARG A 458 2.27 -4.82 3.23
C ARG A 458 2.47 -5.39 4.63
N PRO A 459 2.64 -6.72 4.77
CA PRO A 459 3.01 -7.30 6.06
C PRO A 459 4.38 -6.80 6.53
N LEU A 460 4.55 -6.67 7.84
CA LEU A 460 5.83 -6.26 8.41
C LEU A 460 6.94 -7.31 8.18
N GLY A 461 8.02 -6.89 7.52
CA GLY A 461 9.26 -7.66 7.45
C GLY A 461 10.04 -7.57 8.76
N ILE A 462 10.01 -8.61 9.59
CA ILE A 462 10.86 -8.67 10.80
C ILE A 462 12.32 -9.02 10.44
N GLY A 463 13.07 -8.02 9.98
CA GLY A 463 14.53 -8.13 9.80
C GLY A 463 15.04 -7.40 8.57
N GLU A 464 16.28 -6.91 8.62
CA GLU A 464 16.96 -6.38 7.43
C GLU A 464 17.18 -7.52 6.42
N GLY A 465 16.30 -7.63 5.42
CA GLY A 465 16.49 -8.47 4.23
C GLY A 465 15.72 -9.79 4.20
N ASP A 466 14.72 -9.98 5.06
CA ASP A 466 13.75 -11.07 4.89
C ASP A 466 12.43 -10.50 4.33
N ASP A 467 12.27 -10.59 3.00
CA ASP A 467 11.02 -10.26 2.27
C ASP A 467 9.87 -11.26 2.58
N ASN A 468 9.97 -12.02 3.67
CA ASN A 468 8.89 -12.90 4.13
C ASN A 468 8.13 -12.15 5.22
N GLY A 469 7.35 -11.15 4.81
CA GLY A 469 6.56 -10.37 5.76
C GLY A 469 5.71 -11.27 6.64
N ILE A 470 5.70 -11.01 7.94
CA ILE A 470 4.75 -11.60 8.87
C ILE A 470 3.55 -10.65 8.96
N GLY A 471 2.49 -10.99 8.28
CA GLY A 471 1.26 -10.22 8.39
C GLY A 471 0.13 -10.88 7.64
N PHE A 472 -1.06 -10.45 7.99
CA PHE A 472 -2.30 -11.05 7.55
C PHE A 472 -3.33 -9.97 7.27
N ASN A 473 -3.78 -9.86 6.02
CA ASN A 473 -4.85 -8.97 5.65
C ASN A 473 -6.19 -9.72 5.65
N LEU A 474 -7.22 -9.14 6.25
CA LEU A 474 -8.61 -9.61 6.17
C LEU A 474 -9.44 -8.57 5.42
N ILE A 475 -10.05 -8.99 4.32
CA ILE A 475 -10.78 -8.10 3.43
C ILE A 475 -12.22 -8.57 3.34
N MET A 476 -13.15 -7.66 3.59
CA MET A 476 -14.58 -7.81 3.34
C MET A 476 -14.96 -6.80 2.25
N PRO A 477 -15.02 -7.21 0.97
CA PRO A 477 -15.26 -6.28 -0.12
C PRO A 477 -16.59 -5.53 0.04
N GLY A 478 -17.66 -6.25 0.36
CA GLY A 478 -18.99 -5.65 0.44
C GLY A 478 -19.77 -5.88 -0.86
N SER A 479 -20.77 -5.04 -1.13
CA SER A 479 -21.56 -5.09 -2.37
C SER A 479 -21.05 -4.08 -3.38
N GLY A 480 -21.02 -4.46 -4.66
CA GLY A 480 -20.53 -3.65 -5.76
C GLY A 480 -19.63 -4.46 -6.70
N ASN A 481 -19.03 -3.78 -7.68
CA ASN A 481 -18.00 -4.34 -8.53
C ASN A 481 -16.61 -4.03 -7.94
N ASP A 482 -16.22 -4.80 -6.93
CA ASP A 482 -15.00 -4.55 -6.17
C ASP A 482 -13.75 -5.01 -6.91
N TYR A 483 -12.67 -4.23 -6.75
CA TYR A 483 -11.31 -4.62 -7.10
C TYR A 483 -10.49 -4.82 -5.84
N VAL A 484 -9.94 -6.02 -5.66
CA VAL A 484 -9.10 -6.37 -4.51
C VAL A 484 -7.72 -6.76 -4.98
N ARG A 485 -6.69 -6.06 -4.50
CA ARG A 485 -5.29 -6.43 -4.68
C ARG A 485 -4.74 -7.02 -3.40
N MET A 486 -4.39 -8.31 -3.42
CA MET A 486 -3.75 -8.97 -2.29
C MET A 486 -2.30 -8.49 -2.09
N GLY A 487 -1.85 -8.55 -0.84
CA GLY A 487 -0.53 -8.14 -0.43
C GLY A 487 0.46 -9.29 -0.58
N GLU A 488 1.65 -9.11 -0.01
CA GLU A 488 2.50 -10.25 0.30
C GLU A 488 1.98 -10.94 1.58
N GLY A 489 2.38 -12.19 1.81
CA GLY A 489 2.03 -12.92 3.03
C GLY A 489 0.86 -13.87 2.81
N SER A 490 0.11 -14.12 3.88
CA SER A 490 -1.12 -14.91 3.80
C SER A 490 -2.27 -13.95 4.00
N ASP A 491 -3.22 -13.92 3.09
CA ASP A 491 -4.36 -13.03 3.20
C ASP A 491 -5.70 -13.78 3.15
N GLY A 492 -6.76 -13.13 3.63
CA GLY A 492 -8.11 -13.68 3.66
C GLY A 492 -9.13 -12.73 3.08
N ILE A 493 -9.90 -13.20 2.10
CA ILE A 493 -11.13 -12.54 1.64
C ILE A 493 -12.31 -13.22 2.32
N ILE A 494 -13.14 -12.45 3.00
CA ILE A 494 -14.38 -12.93 3.62
C ILE A 494 -15.55 -12.45 2.77
N ILE A 495 -16.30 -13.39 2.21
CA ILE A 495 -17.52 -13.12 1.47
C ILE A 495 -18.68 -13.38 2.43
N ASN A 496 -19.43 -12.32 2.71
CA ASN A 496 -20.58 -12.36 3.60
C ASN A 496 -21.90 -12.10 2.83
N GLN A 497 -23.01 -11.92 3.54
CA GLN A 497 -24.30 -11.68 2.88
C GLN A 497 -24.44 -10.28 2.28
N ASP A 498 -23.65 -9.32 2.74
CA ASP A 498 -23.70 -7.94 2.25
C ASP A 498 -23.22 -7.90 0.80
N ALA A 499 -22.22 -8.72 0.45
CA ALA A 499 -21.74 -8.89 -0.92
C ALA A 499 -22.72 -9.54 -1.91
N MET A 500 -23.89 -10.02 -1.47
CA MET A 500 -24.75 -10.89 -2.28
C MET A 500 -25.79 -10.14 -3.11
N VAL A 501 -25.37 -9.40 -4.13
CA VAL A 501 -26.27 -8.79 -5.11
C VAL A 501 -26.08 -9.43 -6.49
N ASN A 502 -27.18 -9.68 -7.20
CA ASN A 502 -27.14 -10.43 -8.45
C ASN A 502 -26.41 -9.67 -9.58
N GLY A 503 -25.32 -10.26 -10.07
CA GLY A 503 -24.59 -9.78 -11.25
C GLY A 503 -23.39 -8.90 -10.93
N GLU A 504 -23.12 -8.63 -9.66
CA GLU A 504 -21.91 -7.97 -9.16
C GLU A 504 -20.71 -8.92 -9.17
N THR A 505 -19.52 -8.34 -9.19
CA THR A 505 -18.25 -9.06 -9.36
C THR A 505 -17.18 -8.60 -8.40
N ILE A 506 -16.38 -9.53 -7.90
CA ILE A 506 -15.16 -9.22 -7.14
C ILE A 506 -13.97 -9.66 -7.97
N LEU A 507 -13.13 -8.72 -8.41
CA LEU A 507 -11.90 -8.99 -9.14
C LEU A 507 -10.72 -9.03 -8.16
N VAL A 508 -10.01 -10.15 -8.09
CA VAL A 508 -8.91 -10.33 -7.15
C VAL A 508 -7.59 -10.50 -7.90
N GLU A 509 -6.67 -9.58 -7.62
CA GLU A 509 -5.30 -9.59 -8.12
C GLU A 509 -4.32 -10.11 -7.06
N ASN A 510 -3.21 -10.72 -7.50
CA ASN A 510 -2.11 -11.20 -6.67
C ASN A 510 -2.46 -12.35 -5.70
N PHE A 511 -3.56 -13.05 -5.95
CA PHE A 511 -3.98 -14.18 -5.12
C PHE A 511 -3.01 -15.38 -5.22
N THR A 512 -2.38 -15.75 -4.11
CA THR A 512 -1.39 -16.81 -3.99
C THR A 512 -2.01 -18.09 -3.44
N VAL A 513 -2.18 -19.12 -4.28
CA VAL A 513 -2.72 -20.40 -3.80
C VAL A 513 -1.65 -21.29 -3.16
N GLY A 514 -1.93 -21.72 -1.93
CA GLY A 514 -1.07 -22.62 -1.18
C GLY A 514 -0.91 -24.02 -1.74
N ARG A 515 0.24 -24.64 -1.44
CA ARG A 515 0.43 -26.07 -1.72
C ARG A 515 -0.20 -26.87 -0.60
N HIS A 516 -1.28 -27.57 -0.90
CA HIS A 516 -1.91 -28.51 0.03
C HIS A 516 -0.88 -29.50 0.61
N HIS A 517 -0.43 -29.26 1.84
CA HIS A 517 0.40 -30.19 2.58
C HIS A 517 -0.54 -31.25 3.15
N GLY A 518 -0.54 -32.47 2.59
CA GLY A 518 -1.47 -33.56 2.92
C GLY A 518 -1.36 -34.14 4.34
N GLY A 519 -1.50 -33.30 5.37
CA GLY A 519 -1.65 -33.63 6.79
C GLY A 519 -3.01 -33.20 7.33
N ASP A 520 -3.35 -33.66 8.56
CA ASP A 520 -4.66 -33.50 9.22
C ASP A 520 -5.32 -32.11 9.02
N GLU A 521 -6.56 -32.11 8.52
CA GLU A 521 -7.41 -30.93 8.24
C GLU A 521 -7.68 -30.03 9.47
N SER A 522 -7.43 -30.52 10.69
CA SER A 522 -7.75 -29.81 11.94
C SER A 522 -6.76 -28.71 12.37
N GLN A 523 -5.79 -28.35 11.53
CA GLN A 523 -4.84 -27.24 11.76
C GLN A 523 -4.90 -26.19 10.64
N ALA A 524 -5.87 -26.27 9.73
CA ALA A 524 -5.81 -25.63 8.42
C ALA A 524 -5.99 -24.10 8.44
N ILE A 525 -6.84 -23.54 9.31
CA ILE A 525 -7.12 -22.09 9.25
C ILE A 525 -5.95 -21.28 9.83
N LEU A 526 -5.47 -21.58 11.03
CA LEU A 526 -4.32 -20.88 11.62
C LEU A 526 -2.96 -21.39 11.13
N GLY A 527 -2.89 -22.64 10.66
CA GLY A 527 -1.66 -23.22 10.11
C GLY A 527 -1.41 -22.90 8.63
N GLY A 528 -2.46 -22.56 7.87
CA GLY A 528 -2.36 -22.01 6.51
C GLY A 528 -1.90 -20.56 6.50
N ILE A 529 -2.29 -19.77 7.51
CA ILE A 529 -1.87 -18.36 7.69
C ILE A 529 -0.34 -18.17 7.79
N LEU A 530 0.43 -19.23 7.98
CA LEU A 530 1.90 -19.17 8.06
C LEU A 530 2.61 -19.73 6.83
N ASP A 531 1.90 -20.21 5.81
CA ASP A 531 2.51 -20.79 4.61
C ASP A 531 2.59 -19.80 3.42
N GLY A 532 2.10 -18.57 3.60
CA GLY A 532 2.15 -17.49 2.62
C GLY A 532 1.10 -17.65 1.52
N SER A 533 -0.08 -18.16 1.88
CA SER A 533 -1.16 -18.45 0.94
C SER A 533 -2.42 -17.68 1.27
N ASP A 534 -3.15 -17.35 0.22
CA ASP A 534 -4.39 -16.62 0.32
C ASP A 534 -5.59 -17.56 0.39
N HIS A 535 -6.63 -17.07 1.04
CA HIS A 535 -7.82 -17.82 1.38
C HIS A 535 -9.09 -17.01 1.09
N ILE A 536 -10.16 -17.73 0.73
CA ILE A 536 -11.52 -17.22 0.59
C ILE A 536 -12.38 -17.92 1.64
N PHE A 537 -13.04 -17.15 2.49
CA PHE A 537 -13.95 -17.62 3.52
C PHE A 537 -15.38 -17.25 3.13
N LEU A 538 -16.24 -18.26 3.04
CA LEU A 538 -17.66 -18.10 2.73
C LEU A 538 -18.48 -18.14 4.01
N ALA A 539 -19.21 -17.07 4.32
CA ALA A 539 -20.08 -17.00 5.49
C ALA A 539 -21.36 -17.86 5.35
N ASP A 540 -22.16 -17.93 6.43
CA ASP A 540 -23.29 -18.88 6.54
C ASP A 540 -24.28 -18.76 5.37
N GLY A 541 -24.57 -19.92 4.79
CA GLY A 541 -25.48 -20.07 3.67
C GLY A 541 -24.85 -19.85 2.30
N LEU A 542 -23.60 -19.42 2.22
CA LEU A 542 -22.89 -19.23 0.95
C LEU A 542 -22.18 -20.51 0.51
N SER A 543 -22.09 -20.69 -0.81
CA SER A 543 -21.34 -21.80 -1.41
C SER A 543 -20.92 -21.49 -2.84
N VAL A 544 -19.80 -22.08 -3.29
CA VAL A 544 -19.45 -22.04 -4.71
C VAL A 544 -20.34 -23.01 -5.48
N THR A 545 -21.11 -22.49 -6.42
CA THR A 545 -22.06 -23.27 -7.22
C THR A 545 -21.52 -23.69 -8.58
N ASN A 546 -20.57 -22.94 -9.12
CA ASN A 546 -19.92 -23.21 -10.40
C ASN A 546 -18.52 -22.59 -10.44
N GLN A 547 -17.67 -23.07 -11.36
CA GLN A 547 -16.39 -22.44 -11.67
C GLN A 547 -16.10 -22.51 -13.17
N THR A 548 -15.41 -21.49 -13.69
CA THR A 548 -14.90 -21.46 -15.07
C THR A 548 -13.44 -21.00 -15.11
N TYR A 549 -12.76 -21.29 -16.23
CA TYR A 549 -11.36 -20.93 -16.42
C TYR A 549 -11.08 -20.59 -17.89
N ASP A 550 -10.54 -19.41 -18.13
CA ASP A 550 -10.12 -18.93 -19.45
C ASP A 550 -8.71 -18.31 -19.47
N GLY A 551 -7.99 -18.43 -18.36
CA GLY A 551 -6.75 -17.73 -18.06
C GLY A 551 -6.75 -17.34 -16.59
N ASP A 552 -7.92 -16.89 -16.15
CA ASP A 552 -8.27 -16.54 -14.77
C ASP A 552 -9.28 -17.55 -14.21
N LEU A 553 -9.35 -17.67 -12.88
CA LEU A 553 -10.29 -18.57 -12.22
C LEU A 553 -11.52 -17.81 -11.77
N HIS A 554 -12.68 -18.16 -12.32
CA HIS A 554 -13.96 -17.55 -12.00
C HIS A 554 -14.76 -18.48 -11.07
N LEU A 555 -15.19 -17.97 -9.93
CA LEU A 555 -15.97 -18.70 -8.92
C LEU A 555 -17.35 -18.05 -8.80
N PHE A 556 -18.41 -18.84 -8.95
CA PHE A 556 -19.78 -18.35 -8.82
C PHE A 556 -20.33 -18.68 -7.43
N VAL A 557 -20.32 -17.69 -6.52
CA VAL A 557 -20.76 -17.83 -5.13
C VAL A 557 -22.25 -17.50 -5.02
N SER A 558 -23.01 -18.30 -4.28
CA SER A 558 -24.46 -18.10 -4.14
C SER A 558 -24.98 -18.45 -2.74
N ASP A 559 -25.99 -17.69 -2.31
CA ASP A 559 -26.84 -17.92 -1.12
C ASP A 559 -28.13 -18.72 -1.48
N GLY A 560 -28.27 -19.14 -2.75
CA GLY A 560 -29.45 -19.79 -3.32
C GLY A 560 -30.50 -18.85 -3.95
N SER A 561 -30.38 -17.54 -3.75
CA SER A 561 -31.26 -16.50 -4.32
C SER A 561 -30.50 -15.50 -5.20
N ASN A 562 -29.30 -15.12 -4.77
CA ASN A 562 -28.36 -14.22 -5.41
C ASN A 562 -27.10 -14.97 -5.82
N THR A 563 -26.37 -14.43 -6.80
CA THR A 563 -25.10 -14.98 -7.26
C THR A 563 -24.18 -13.84 -7.67
N ILE A 564 -22.95 -13.88 -7.16
CA ILE A 564 -21.84 -13.03 -7.58
C ILE A 564 -20.75 -13.87 -8.26
N GLU A 565 -19.89 -13.20 -9.00
CA GLU A 565 -18.70 -13.79 -9.61
C GLU A 565 -17.43 -13.27 -8.94
N VAL A 566 -16.61 -14.17 -8.42
CA VAL A 566 -15.28 -13.85 -7.89
C VAL A 566 -14.24 -14.32 -8.88
N THR A 567 -13.50 -13.38 -9.47
CA THR A 567 -12.49 -13.67 -10.50
C THR A 567 -11.10 -13.53 -9.91
N LEU A 568 -10.34 -14.62 -9.86
CA LEU A 568 -8.96 -14.65 -9.38
C LEU A 568 -8.00 -14.59 -10.56
N LEU A 569 -7.35 -13.44 -10.75
CA LEU A 569 -6.49 -13.14 -11.89
C LEU A 569 -5.20 -13.98 -11.86
N GLY A 570 -4.90 -14.65 -12.97
CA GLY A 570 -3.72 -15.50 -13.16
C GLY A 570 -3.73 -16.78 -12.32
N VAL A 571 -4.78 -17.05 -11.55
CA VAL A 571 -4.88 -18.24 -10.70
C VAL A 571 -5.33 -19.43 -11.53
N SER A 572 -4.49 -20.46 -11.59
CA SER A 572 -4.89 -21.73 -12.20
C SER A 572 -5.90 -22.48 -11.31
N PRO A 573 -6.78 -23.34 -11.87
CA PRO A 573 -7.69 -24.19 -11.10
C PRO A 573 -6.88 -25.26 -10.37
N SER A 574 -6.31 -24.90 -9.24
CA SER A 574 -5.77 -25.83 -8.25
C SER A 574 -6.94 -26.43 -7.46
N SER A 575 -6.66 -27.29 -6.49
CA SER A 575 -7.72 -27.90 -5.67
C SER A 575 -8.39 -26.79 -4.86
N MET A 576 -9.57 -26.32 -5.26
CA MET A 576 -10.32 -25.26 -4.54
C MET A 576 -10.36 -25.48 -3.02
N ASP A 577 -10.48 -26.74 -2.60
CA ASP A 577 -10.43 -27.17 -1.20
C ASP A 577 -9.16 -26.72 -0.43
N SER A 578 -8.13 -26.22 -1.10
CA SER A 578 -6.92 -25.68 -0.45
C SER A 578 -7.01 -24.20 -0.10
N PHE A 579 -7.98 -23.47 -0.65
CA PHE A 579 -8.10 -22.03 -0.43
C PHE A 579 -9.53 -21.52 -0.23
N VAL A 580 -10.56 -22.27 -0.59
CA VAL A 580 -11.96 -21.91 -0.30
C VAL A 580 -12.43 -22.66 0.94
N HIS A 581 -12.89 -21.92 1.95
CA HIS A 581 -13.35 -22.45 3.23
C HIS A 581 -14.80 -22.05 3.50
N ASP A 582 -15.64 -23.01 3.87
CA ASP A 582 -17.03 -22.80 4.26
C ASP A 582 -17.36 -23.42 5.64
N GLY A 583 -18.50 -23.04 6.20
CA GLY A 583 -19.03 -23.62 7.43
C GLY A 583 -18.64 -22.89 8.72
N PRO A 584 -18.78 -23.55 9.89
CA PRO A 584 -18.82 -22.87 11.19
C PRO A 584 -17.57 -22.06 11.56
N GLU A 585 -16.41 -22.39 10.98
CA GLU A 585 -15.18 -21.65 11.23
C GLU A 585 -15.11 -20.36 10.42
N SER A 586 -15.55 -20.38 9.15
CA SER A 586 -15.75 -19.18 8.33
C SER A 586 -16.81 -18.26 8.95
N ASP A 587 -17.90 -18.83 9.49
CA ASP A 587 -18.93 -18.06 10.19
C ASP A 587 -18.38 -17.35 11.44
N ALA A 588 -17.61 -18.07 12.25
CA ALA A 588 -17.01 -17.51 13.45
C ALA A 588 -15.97 -16.42 13.14
N LEU A 589 -15.24 -16.57 12.02
CA LEU A 589 -14.31 -15.55 11.55
C LEU A 589 -15.06 -14.30 11.06
N ASN A 590 -16.10 -14.48 10.24
CA ASN A 590 -16.97 -13.38 9.79
C ASN A 590 -17.57 -12.61 10.99
N ASP A 591 -18.15 -13.33 11.96
CA ASP A 591 -18.69 -12.72 13.16
C ASP A 591 -17.62 -11.96 13.96
N LEU A 592 -16.41 -12.52 14.08
CA LEU A 592 -15.30 -11.86 14.77
C LEU A 592 -14.89 -10.56 14.08
N VAL A 593 -14.70 -10.60 12.76
CA VAL A 593 -14.28 -9.45 11.97
C VAL A 593 -15.33 -8.35 12.01
N GLN A 594 -16.60 -8.69 11.80
CA GLN A 594 -17.70 -7.73 11.93
C GLN A 594 -17.74 -7.11 13.32
N ASN A 595 -17.57 -7.91 14.38
CA ASN A 595 -17.53 -7.38 15.74
C ASN A 595 -16.35 -6.42 15.96
N ILE A 596 -15.20 -6.65 15.30
CA ILE A 596 -14.04 -5.74 15.40
C ILE A 596 -14.38 -4.41 14.74
N ILE A 597 -14.92 -4.42 13.51
CA ILE A 597 -15.34 -3.22 12.79
C ILE A 597 -16.41 -2.46 13.59
N ASP A 598 -17.48 -3.15 14.01
CA ASP A 598 -18.56 -2.59 14.82
C ASP A 598 -18.07 -2.06 16.18
N SER A 599 -17.00 -2.63 16.75
CA SER A 599 -16.45 -2.14 18.02
C SER A 599 -15.69 -0.82 17.86
N GLY A 600 -15.06 -0.61 16.71
CA GLY A 600 -14.47 0.67 16.32
C GLY A 600 -15.54 1.76 16.31
N THR A 601 -16.68 1.48 15.66
CA THR A 601 -17.79 2.43 15.52
C THR A 601 -18.50 2.73 16.85
N ASN A 602 -18.56 1.76 17.78
CA ASN A 602 -19.26 1.93 19.07
C ASN A 602 -18.40 2.51 20.20
N SER A 603 -17.07 2.60 20.04
CA SER A 603 -16.17 3.13 21.08
C SER A 603 -16.24 4.66 21.26
N VAL A 604 -17.02 5.34 20.41
CA VAL A 604 -17.04 6.81 20.26
C VAL A 604 -18.38 7.46 20.67
N ALA A 605 -19.31 6.73 21.30
CA ALA A 605 -20.62 7.26 21.76
C ALA A 605 -20.66 7.77 23.22
#